data_AF-A0A7V9UEJ9-F1
#
_entry.id   AF-A0A7V9UEJ9-F1
#
_cell.length_a   1.000
_cell.length_b   1.000
_cell.length_c   1.000
_cell.angle_alpha   90.00
_cell.angle_beta   90.00
_cell.angle_gamma   90.00
#
_symmetry.space_group_name_H-M   'P 1'
#
loop_
_entity.id
_entity.type
_entity.pdbx_description
1 polymer ?
#
loop_
_entity_poly.entity_id
_entity_poly.type
_entity_poly.pdbx_seq_one_letter_code
_entity_poly.pdbx_strand_id
1 'polypeptide(L)'
;MAIPGLKPSFELRAKVRIGEKGKTASGKEYPKSTDHFLCDDADFKRVTGMKPKSLTITLPHQASADNFTTGLEQWAGAMLVCYTKGEQHGEHVAAFRKKSLKRGGQVVDLLQGFTVIGDEMGNERMPVICRDRTCPMMVKGDCKPMGRLQFFIKGIDPTLGVYQFDTKSWNTIEKIEGFLQLLGDPRGQELTLSVEMWSKGTSKFPVVTLEGGNVIVETDADILKADAMVTLHKHLASVESEGGDARVRKAFAQALDVTNPGWRDRPEFVERIKFIGVVAAAKGLLARNEL
;
A
#
# COMPACT_ATOMS: atom_id res chain seq x y z
N MET A 1 23.98 26.87 5.33
CA MET A 1 24.40 25.81 6.27
C MET A 1 23.23 24.87 6.47
N ALA A 2 23.35 23.60 6.04
CA ALA A 2 22.35 22.58 6.33
C ALA A 2 22.66 21.99 7.72
N ILE A 3 21.67 21.99 8.62
CA ILE A 3 21.81 21.34 9.93
C ILE A 3 21.79 19.83 9.69
N PRO A 4 22.86 19.09 10.04
CA PRO A 4 22.87 17.64 9.89
C PRO A 4 21.67 17.00 10.59
N GLY A 5 20.91 16.15 9.89
CA GLY A 5 19.75 15.46 10.42
C GLY A 5 18.41 16.23 10.37
N LEU A 6 18.38 17.49 9.91
CA LEU A 6 17.12 18.19 9.70
C LEU A 6 16.44 17.68 8.42
N LYS A 7 15.37 16.92 8.57
CA LYS A 7 14.52 16.51 7.45
C LYS A 7 13.82 17.76 6.88
N PRO A 8 14.00 18.09 5.59
CA PRO A 8 13.25 19.19 4.99
C PRO A 8 11.76 18.90 5.09
N SER A 9 10.98 19.89 5.52
CA SER A 9 9.52 19.81 5.49
C SER A 9 9.03 20.61 4.30
N PHE A 10 8.11 20.02 3.53
CA PHE A 10 7.50 20.68 2.38
C PHE A 10 6.05 21.00 2.70
N GLU A 11 5.60 22.20 2.35
CA GLU A 11 4.19 22.55 2.44
C GLU A 11 3.39 21.78 1.39
N LEU A 12 2.18 21.36 1.78
CA LEU A 12 1.25 20.71 0.86
C LEU A 12 0.68 21.76 -0.09
N ARG A 13 1.07 21.70 -1.36
CA ARG A 13 0.57 22.59 -2.40
C ARG A 13 -0.86 22.24 -2.80
N ALA A 14 -1.09 20.99 -3.20
CA ALA A 14 -2.40 20.54 -3.65
C ALA A 14 -2.56 19.02 -3.56
N LYS A 15 -3.81 18.57 -3.51
CA LYS A 15 -4.16 17.15 -3.56
C LYS A 15 -4.48 16.70 -4.98
N VAL A 16 -3.84 15.64 -5.41
CA VAL A 16 -4.14 14.90 -6.64
C VAL A 16 -5.13 13.78 -6.30
N ARG A 17 -6.20 13.65 -7.08
CA ARG A 17 -7.32 12.72 -6.82
C ARG A 17 -7.65 11.90 -8.06
N ILE A 18 -8.27 10.75 -7.84
CA ILE A 18 -8.81 9.89 -8.90
C ILE A 18 -10.27 9.63 -8.57
N GLY A 19 -11.10 10.58 -8.95
CA GLY A 19 -12.52 10.55 -8.71
C GLY A 19 -13.13 11.94 -8.71
N GLU A 20 -14.28 12.04 -9.36
CA GLU A 20 -15.12 13.22 -9.39
C GLU A 20 -16.35 12.99 -8.49
N LYS A 21 -17.00 14.08 -8.09
CA LYS A 21 -18.33 13.99 -7.47
C LYS A 21 -19.38 13.86 -8.57
N GLY A 22 -19.94 12.66 -8.73
CA GLY A 22 -21.13 12.44 -9.54
C GLY A 22 -22.40 12.87 -8.78
N LYS A 23 -23.51 13.05 -9.51
CA LYS A 23 -24.84 13.28 -8.92
C LYS A 23 -25.80 12.20 -9.40
N THR A 24 -26.60 11.63 -8.50
CA THR A 24 -27.70 10.72 -8.85
C THR A 24 -28.84 11.50 -9.51
N ALA A 25 -29.80 10.79 -10.14
CA ALA A 25 -31.03 11.40 -10.65
C ALA A 25 -31.83 12.14 -9.56
N SER A 26 -31.69 11.72 -8.29
CA SER A 26 -32.27 12.37 -7.11
C SER A 26 -31.43 13.51 -6.53
N GLY A 27 -30.33 13.91 -7.19
CA GLY A 27 -29.46 15.02 -6.78
C GLY A 27 -28.44 14.68 -5.68
N LYS A 28 -28.39 13.44 -5.19
CA LYS A 28 -27.42 13.01 -4.16
C LYS A 28 -26.03 12.88 -4.79
N GLU A 29 -25.02 13.52 -4.18
CA GLU A 29 -23.64 13.37 -4.62
C GLU A 29 -23.09 11.97 -4.29
N TYR A 30 -22.39 11.36 -5.24
CA TYR A 30 -21.66 10.11 -5.03
C TYR A 30 -20.26 10.20 -5.64
N PRO A 31 -19.24 9.58 -5.01
CA PRO A 31 -17.92 9.53 -5.60
C PRO A 31 -17.94 8.64 -6.85
N LYS A 32 -17.46 9.16 -7.97
CA LYS A 32 -17.36 8.46 -9.24
C LYS A 32 -15.89 8.38 -9.64
N SER A 33 -15.36 7.16 -9.73
CA SER A 33 -13.98 6.93 -10.13
C SER A 33 -13.72 7.37 -11.56
N THR A 34 -12.52 7.91 -11.81
CA THR A 34 -12.04 8.35 -13.12
C THR A 34 -10.83 7.53 -13.56
N ASP A 35 -10.53 7.56 -14.86
CA ASP A 35 -9.34 6.93 -15.46
C ASP A 35 -8.18 7.92 -15.67
N HIS A 36 -8.21 9.05 -14.97
CA HIS A 36 -7.25 10.14 -15.06
C HIS A 36 -7.16 10.88 -13.71
N PHE A 37 -6.04 11.56 -13.49
CA PHE A 37 -5.80 12.37 -12.32
C PHE A 37 -6.52 13.73 -12.41
N LEU A 38 -6.98 14.20 -11.26
CA LEU A 38 -7.64 15.49 -11.07
C LEU A 38 -6.90 16.29 -10.00
N CYS A 39 -6.68 17.58 -10.26
CA CYS A 39 -6.16 18.53 -9.29
C CYS A 39 -6.76 19.92 -9.55
N ASP A 40 -7.04 20.64 -8.47
CA ASP A 40 -7.64 21.98 -8.55
C ASP A 40 -6.58 23.07 -8.83
N ASP A 41 -5.30 22.73 -8.70
CA ASP A 41 -4.16 23.63 -8.97
C ASP A 41 -4.04 23.97 -10.47
N ALA A 42 -3.79 25.24 -10.78
CA ALA A 42 -3.74 25.74 -12.15
C ALA A 42 -2.49 25.26 -12.91
N ASP A 43 -1.34 25.18 -12.23
CA ASP A 43 -0.10 24.69 -12.83
C ASP A 43 -0.17 23.21 -13.17
N PHE A 44 -0.88 22.42 -12.36
CA PHE A 44 -1.17 21.03 -12.68
C PHE A 44 -1.79 20.92 -14.08
N LYS A 45 -2.93 21.59 -14.34
CA LYS A 45 -3.60 21.53 -15.65
C LYS A 45 -2.73 22.07 -16.78
N ARG A 46 -1.93 23.10 -16.52
CA ARG A 46 -1.01 23.70 -17.49
C ARG A 46 0.09 22.72 -17.91
N VAL A 47 0.65 21.97 -16.97
CA VAL A 47 1.80 21.07 -17.21
C VAL A 47 1.38 19.68 -17.65
N THR A 48 0.32 19.13 -17.04
CA THR A 48 -0.10 17.74 -17.23
C THR A 48 -1.24 17.60 -18.25
N GLY A 49 -1.87 18.72 -18.64
CA GLY A 49 -3.08 18.73 -19.45
C GLY A 49 -4.37 18.49 -18.64
N MET A 50 -5.51 18.41 -19.33
CA MET A 50 -6.84 18.37 -18.70
C MET A 50 -7.22 17.04 -18.05
N LYS A 51 -6.79 15.92 -18.62
CA LYS A 51 -7.14 14.55 -18.18
C LYS A 51 -5.92 13.63 -18.23
N PRO A 52 -4.84 13.94 -17.49
CA PRO A 52 -3.63 13.13 -17.50
C PRO A 52 -3.90 11.73 -16.96
N LYS A 53 -3.51 10.70 -17.70
CA LYS A 53 -3.52 9.31 -17.24
C LYS A 53 -2.20 8.90 -16.56
N SER A 54 -1.16 9.69 -16.78
CA SER A 54 0.15 9.52 -16.18
C SER A 54 0.73 10.88 -15.79
N LEU A 55 1.54 10.87 -14.74
CA LEU A 55 2.29 12.03 -14.24
C LEU A 55 3.76 11.64 -14.15
N THR A 56 4.65 12.47 -14.68
CA THR A 56 6.08 12.36 -14.40
C THR A 56 6.39 13.08 -13.10
N ILE A 57 6.90 12.36 -12.12
CA ILE A 57 7.08 12.84 -10.75
C ILE A 57 8.50 12.57 -10.24
N THR A 58 8.89 13.26 -9.18
CA THR A 58 10.08 12.95 -8.39
C THR A 58 9.73 12.95 -6.89
N LEU A 59 10.48 12.20 -6.08
CA LEU A 59 10.22 12.08 -4.64
C LEU A 59 11.08 13.05 -3.81
N PRO A 60 10.52 13.71 -2.79
CA PRO A 60 11.23 14.70 -1.97
C PRO A 60 12.26 14.14 -1.00
N HIS A 61 12.08 12.91 -0.51
CA HIS A 61 12.86 12.34 0.57
C HIS A 61 13.64 11.09 0.14
N GLN A 62 14.75 10.81 0.83
CA GLN A 62 15.58 9.63 0.60
C GLN A 62 14.89 8.35 1.06
N ALA A 63 14.25 8.39 2.23
CA ALA A 63 13.57 7.22 2.77
C ALA A 63 12.20 7.07 2.11
N SER A 64 11.89 5.88 1.60
CA SER A 64 10.59 5.58 1.00
C SER A 64 9.41 5.86 1.94
N ALA A 65 9.55 5.53 3.23
CA ALA A 65 8.54 5.78 4.27
C ALA A 65 8.25 7.28 4.51
N ASP A 66 9.19 8.16 4.14
CA ASP A 66 9.00 9.60 4.24
C ASP A 66 8.19 10.17 3.08
N ASN A 67 8.20 9.49 1.92
CA ASN A 67 7.45 9.88 0.73
C ASN A 67 6.07 9.23 0.68
N PHE A 68 5.95 7.98 1.16
CA PHE A 68 4.70 7.22 1.15
C PHE A 68 4.36 6.71 2.53
N THR A 69 3.46 7.40 3.22
CA THR A 69 2.95 6.97 4.52
C THR A 69 1.71 6.10 4.33
N THR A 70 1.70 4.93 4.96
CA THR A 70 0.59 3.99 4.91
C THR A 70 0.09 3.67 6.32
N GLY A 71 -1.15 3.21 6.41
CA GLY A 71 -1.74 2.83 7.68
C GLY A 71 -3.23 2.53 7.56
N LEU A 72 -3.85 2.28 8.72
CA LEU A 72 -5.28 2.07 8.83
C LEU A 72 -5.93 3.30 9.47
N GLU A 73 -7.11 3.67 9.00
CA GLU A 73 -7.88 4.79 9.53
C GLU A 73 -9.36 4.45 9.67
N GLN A 74 -9.94 4.85 10.80
CA GLN A 74 -11.37 4.82 11.05
C GLN A 74 -11.91 6.25 11.15
N TRP A 75 -12.87 6.57 10.30
CA TRP A 75 -13.55 7.85 10.27
C TRP A 75 -15.03 7.69 10.65
N ALA A 76 -15.52 8.56 11.54
CA ALA A 76 -16.93 8.70 11.85
C ALA A 76 -17.38 10.11 11.44
N GLY A 77 -18.00 10.22 10.25
CA GLY A 77 -18.29 11.52 9.64
C GLY A 77 -16.99 12.30 9.36
N ALA A 78 -16.91 13.54 9.84
CA ALA A 78 -15.72 14.38 9.72
C ALA A 78 -14.63 14.10 10.79
N MET A 79 -14.85 13.11 11.66
CA MET A 79 -13.97 12.85 12.80
C MET A 79 -13.09 11.61 12.57
N LEU A 80 -11.77 11.77 12.66
CA LEU A 80 -10.82 10.66 12.67
C LEU A 80 -10.80 10.00 14.06
N VAL A 81 -11.45 8.85 14.18
CA VAL A 81 -11.65 8.09 15.42
C VAL A 81 -10.41 7.30 15.80
N CYS A 82 -9.79 6.64 14.83
CA CYS A 82 -8.63 5.78 15.04
C CYS A 82 -7.69 5.89 13.84
N TYR A 83 -6.39 5.88 14.06
CA TYR A 83 -5.40 5.72 12.98
C TYR A 83 -4.12 5.06 13.47
N THR A 84 -3.43 4.33 12.59
CA THR A 84 -2.12 3.76 12.86
C THR A 84 -1.08 4.86 13.08
N LYS A 85 -0.33 4.78 14.18
CA LYS A 85 0.72 5.73 14.59
C LYS A 85 2.14 5.17 14.37
N GLY A 86 2.25 4.00 13.75
CA GLY A 86 3.49 3.26 13.54
C GLY A 86 3.64 2.11 14.53
N GLU A 87 4.88 1.68 14.75
CA GLU A 87 5.21 0.59 15.67
C GLU A 87 5.82 1.13 16.97
N GLN A 88 5.48 0.51 18.10
CA GLN A 88 6.15 0.72 19.39
C GLN A 88 6.40 -0.64 20.03
N HIS A 89 7.63 -0.90 20.46
CA HIS A 89 8.02 -2.17 21.09
C HIS A 89 7.70 -3.43 20.27
N GLY A 90 7.74 -3.33 18.94
CA GLY A 90 7.42 -4.44 18.03
C GLY A 90 5.92 -4.69 17.84
N GLU A 91 5.06 -3.82 18.38
CA GLU A 91 3.61 -3.88 18.18
C GLU A 91 3.12 -2.67 17.37
N HIS A 92 2.19 -2.89 16.46
CA HIS A 92 1.50 -1.81 15.76
C HIS A 92 0.68 -1.02 16.79
N VAL A 93 0.88 0.29 16.86
CA VAL A 93 0.13 1.18 17.75
C VAL A 93 -0.81 2.04 16.93
N ALA A 94 -2.07 2.12 17.37
CA ALA A 94 -3.04 3.06 16.87
C ALA A 94 -3.35 4.13 17.92
N ALA A 95 -3.70 5.32 17.46
CA ALA A 95 -4.16 6.41 18.31
C ALA A 95 -5.68 6.50 18.23
N PHE A 96 -6.35 6.04 19.28
CA PHE A 96 -7.81 6.02 19.39
C PHE A 96 -8.32 7.25 20.13
N ARG A 97 -9.35 7.92 19.58
CA ARG A 97 -10.01 9.04 20.26
C ARG A 97 -10.95 8.53 21.35
N LYS A 98 -10.80 9.09 22.56
CA LYS A 98 -11.65 8.75 23.73
C LYS A 98 -13.15 9.06 23.52
N LYS A 99 -13.51 9.93 22.57
CA LYS A 99 -14.86 10.49 22.35
C LYS A 99 -15.92 9.50 21.81
N SER A 100 -15.56 8.26 21.50
CA SER A 100 -16.50 7.24 20.98
C SER A 100 -17.43 6.63 22.04
N LEU A 101 -17.36 7.10 23.29
CA LEU A 101 -18.08 6.57 24.45
C LEU A 101 -19.29 7.48 24.76
N LYS A 102 -20.52 6.94 24.73
CA LYS A 102 -21.71 7.67 25.20
C LYS A 102 -21.63 7.90 26.71
N ARG A 103 -22.18 9.01 27.21
CA ARG A 103 -22.37 9.26 28.66
C ARG A 103 -23.24 8.14 29.25
N GLY A 104 -22.70 7.36 30.18
CA GLY A 104 -23.34 6.15 30.73
C GLY A 104 -23.38 4.94 29.78
N GLY A 105 -22.75 5.03 28.62
CA GLY A 105 -22.62 3.91 27.69
C GLY A 105 -21.44 3.03 28.06
N GLN A 106 -21.71 1.75 28.36
CA GLN A 106 -20.68 0.71 28.29
C GLN A 106 -20.22 0.60 26.84
N VAL A 107 -18.94 0.83 26.59
CA VAL A 107 -18.30 0.33 25.37
C VAL A 107 -17.19 -0.60 25.83
N VAL A 108 -17.40 -1.85 25.46
CA VAL A 108 -16.62 -3.03 25.77
C VAL A 108 -15.44 -3.06 24.81
N ASP A 109 -14.21 -3.15 25.32
CA ASP A 109 -13.09 -3.60 24.48
C ASP A 109 -13.41 -5.01 23.99
N LEU A 110 -13.19 -5.29 22.72
CA LEU A 110 -13.70 -6.51 22.13
C LEU A 110 -13.02 -7.79 22.61
N LEU A 111 -11.92 -7.72 23.38
CA LEU A 111 -11.53 -8.88 24.18
C LEU A 111 -10.99 -8.64 25.61
N GLN A 112 -10.17 -7.63 25.96
CA GLN A 112 -9.56 -7.62 27.31
C GLN A 112 -9.22 -6.22 27.88
N GLY A 113 -10.19 -5.64 28.59
CA GLY A 113 -10.03 -4.99 29.90
C GLY A 113 -8.99 -3.86 30.06
N PHE A 114 -9.43 -2.62 29.85
CA PHE A 114 -8.86 -1.44 30.52
C PHE A 114 -9.96 -0.56 31.10
N THR A 115 -9.69 0.08 32.24
CA THR A 115 -10.55 1.08 32.88
C THR A 115 -9.90 2.45 32.77
N VAL A 116 -10.55 3.40 32.11
CA VAL A 116 -10.22 4.82 32.21
C VAL A 116 -11.46 5.53 32.73
N ILE A 117 -11.34 6.15 33.90
CA ILE A 117 -12.34 7.06 34.46
C ILE A 117 -11.90 8.46 34.09
N GLY A 118 -12.73 9.20 33.33
CA GLY A 118 -12.44 10.58 32.99
C GLY A 118 -13.64 11.31 32.37
N ASP A 119 -13.80 12.56 32.80
CA ASP A 119 -14.90 13.48 32.47
C ASP A 119 -14.86 14.06 31.03
N GLU A 120 -15.78 14.99 30.76
CA GLU A 120 -16.28 15.50 29.48
C GLU A 120 -15.28 15.80 28.33
N MET A 121 -15.80 15.67 27.11
CA MET A 121 -15.34 16.14 25.80
C MET A 121 -13.88 16.64 25.66
N GLY A 122 -13.04 15.86 24.95
CA GLY A 122 -11.70 16.29 24.54
C GLY A 122 -11.23 15.70 23.19
N ASN A 123 -10.15 16.28 22.64
CA ASN A 123 -9.43 15.77 21.47
C ASN A 123 -8.33 14.76 21.86
N GLU A 124 -8.30 14.31 23.12
CA GLU A 124 -7.30 13.38 23.62
C GLU A 124 -7.36 12.03 22.89
N ARG A 125 -6.16 11.56 22.53
CA ARG A 125 -5.92 10.28 21.88
C ARG A 125 -5.15 9.40 22.83
N MET A 126 -5.58 8.15 22.96
CA MET A 126 -4.83 7.14 23.71
C MET A 126 -4.18 6.14 22.76
N PRO A 127 -2.93 5.73 23.03
CA PRO A 127 -2.32 4.64 22.30
C PRO A 127 -3.06 3.33 22.62
N VAL A 128 -3.37 2.55 21.60
CA VAL A 128 -3.93 1.20 21.69
C VAL A 128 -3.21 0.29 20.72
N ILE A 129 -3.15 -1.01 20.99
CA ILE A 129 -2.56 -1.97 20.06
C ILE A 129 -3.48 -2.11 18.84
N CYS A 130 -2.94 -1.87 17.64
CA CYS A 130 -3.62 -2.12 16.39
C CYS A 130 -3.54 -3.61 16.07
N ARG A 131 -4.69 -4.29 15.99
CA ARG A 131 -4.74 -5.73 15.67
C ARG A 131 -5.04 -6.01 14.19
N ASP A 132 -4.84 -5.01 13.34
CA ASP A 132 -5.04 -5.04 11.88
C ASP A 132 -6.30 -5.81 11.46
N ARG A 133 -6.16 -6.93 10.74
CA ARG A 133 -7.26 -7.74 10.18
C ARG A 133 -8.16 -8.38 11.24
N THR A 134 -7.66 -8.52 12.47
CA THR A 134 -8.46 -9.03 13.60
C THR A 134 -9.13 -7.92 14.40
N CYS A 135 -8.85 -6.65 14.06
CA CYS A 135 -9.55 -5.51 14.65
C CYS A 135 -11.03 -5.57 14.27
N PRO A 136 -11.96 -5.54 15.23
CA PRO A 136 -13.38 -5.63 14.93
C PRO A 136 -13.92 -4.47 14.08
N MET A 137 -13.29 -3.29 14.16
CA MET A 137 -13.63 -2.16 13.30
C MET A 137 -13.22 -2.41 11.84
N MET A 138 -12.14 -3.18 11.63
CA MET A 138 -11.73 -3.61 10.29
C MET A 138 -12.63 -4.72 9.77
N VAL A 139 -12.99 -5.70 10.62
CA VAL A 139 -13.94 -6.78 10.27
C VAL A 139 -15.31 -6.23 9.87
N LYS A 140 -15.80 -5.20 10.58
CA LYS A 140 -17.06 -4.50 10.23
C LYS A 140 -16.94 -3.63 8.98
N GLY A 141 -15.73 -3.34 8.52
CA GLY A 141 -15.47 -2.49 7.36
C GLY A 141 -15.46 -0.99 7.65
N ASP A 142 -15.49 -0.56 8.90
CA ASP A 142 -15.42 0.86 9.31
C ASP A 142 -13.99 1.41 9.32
N CYS A 143 -13.00 0.53 9.49
CA CYS A 143 -11.59 0.84 9.34
C CYS A 143 -11.14 0.59 7.89
N LYS A 144 -10.45 1.55 7.28
CA LYS A 144 -9.98 1.49 5.88
C LYS A 144 -8.47 1.69 5.81
N PRO A 145 -7.78 1.05 4.86
CA PRO A 145 -6.40 1.40 4.57
C PRO A 145 -6.32 2.82 4.01
N MET A 146 -5.19 3.47 4.24
CA MET A 146 -4.88 4.80 3.76
C MET A 146 -3.42 4.85 3.35
N GLY A 147 -3.15 5.23 2.11
CA GLY A 147 -1.82 5.56 1.62
C GLY A 147 -1.78 7.03 1.20
N ARG A 148 -0.71 7.73 1.55
CA ARG A 148 -0.48 9.14 1.18
C ARG A 148 0.90 9.27 0.56
N LEU A 149 0.93 9.51 -0.74
CA LEU A 149 2.17 9.71 -1.51
C LEU A 149 2.41 11.20 -1.71
N GLN A 150 3.57 11.69 -1.28
CA GLN A 150 4.03 13.05 -1.51
C GLN A 150 5.09 13.09 -2.61
N PHE A 151 4.95 14.01 -3.56
CA PHE A 151 5.82 14.08 -4.73
C PHE A 151 5.84 15.47 -5.37
N PHE A 152 6.86 15.72 -6.19
CA PHE A 152 6.89 16.85 -7.12
C PHE A 152 6.45 16.41 -8.51
N ILE A 153 5.87 17.32 -9.28
CA ILE A 153 5.48 17.08 -10.68
C ILE A 153 6.52 17.74 -11.58
N LYS A 154 7.09 16.99 -12.53
CA LYS A 154 8.06 17.50 -13.49
C LYS A 154 7.44 18.66 -14.29
N GLY A 155 8.15 19.78 -14.36
CA GLY A 155 7.67 21.00 -15.03
C GLY A 155 6.94 22.00 -14.11
N ILE A 156 6.78 21.66 -12.82
CA ILE A 156 6.31 22.57 -11.78
C ILE A 156 7.46 22.84 -10.81
N ASP A 157 7.64 24.09 -10.40
CA ASP A 157 8.71 24.48 -9.48
C ASP A 157 8.54 23.78 -8.12
N PRO A 158 9.51 22.95 -7.69
CA PRO A 158 9.43 22.20 -6.43
C PRO A 158 9.48 23.09 -5.18
N THR A 159 9.92 24.35 -5.29
CA THR A 159 9.93 25.30 -4.17
C THR A 159 8.52 25.73 -3.75
N LEU A 160 7.52 25.53 -4.63
CA LEU A 160 6.12 25.89 -4.38
C LEU A 160 5.35 24.83 -3.58
N GLY A 161 6.03 23.76 -3.14
CA GLY A 161 5.47 22.71 -2.29
C GLY A 161 5.24 21.38 -3.00
N VAL A 162 4.81 20.39 -2.22
CA VAL A 162 4.58 19.02 -2.70
C VAL A 162 3.12 18.79 -3.07
N TYR A 163 2.89 17.92 -4.06
CA TYR A 163 1.59 17.36 -4.35
C TYR A 163 1.39 16.10 -3.51
N GLN A 164 0.14 15.82 -3.14
CA GLN A 164 -0.21 14.61 -2.39
C GLN A 164 -1.30 13.81 -3.08
N PHE A 165 -1.07 12.51 -3.24
CA PHE A 165 -2.05 11.55 -3.69
C PHE A 165 -2.50 10.66 -2.52
N ASP A 166 -3.80 10.70 -2.22
CA ASP A 166 -4.42 9.88 -1.17
C ASP A 166 -5.16 8.69 -1.81
N THR A 167 -4.90 7.48 -1.33
CA THR A 167 -5.59 6.26 -1.78
C THR A 167 -6.10 5.42 -0.62
N LYS A 168 -7.25 4.77 -0.83
CA LYS A 168 -7.83 3.77 0.09
C LYS A 168 -7.82 2.36 -0.52
N SER A 169 -7.17 2.18 -1.67
CA SER A 169 -7.09 0.90 -2.38
C SER A 169 -5.91 0.11 -1.85
N TRP A 170 -6.19 -1.05 -1.24
CA TRP A 170 -5.16 -1.96 -0.73
C TRP A 170 -4.16 -2.36 -1.83
N ASN A 171 -4.66 -2.72 -3.01
CA ASN A 171 -3.81 -3.10 -4.15
C ASN A 171 -2.90 -1.97 -4.62
N THR A 172 -3.36 -0.72 -4.57
CA THR A 172 -2.53 0.43 -4.93
C THR A 172 -1.45 0.68 -3.89
N ILE A 173 -1.80 0.55 -2.61
CA ILE A 173 -0.86 0.72 -1.51
C ILE A 173 0.26 -0.31 -1.61
N GLU A 174 -0.08 -1.60 -1.71
CA GLU A 174 0.91 -2.69 -1.81
C GLU A 174 1.82 -2.54 -3.03
N LYS A 175 1.27 -2.13 -4.19
CA LYS A 175 2.08 -1.91 -5.40
C LYS A 175 3.09 -0.79 -5.24
N ILE A 176 2.67 0.35 -4.68
CA ILE A 176 3.55 1.49 -4.47
C ILE A 176 4.59 1.17 -3.41
N GLU A 177 4.21 0.55 -2.28
CA GLU A 177 5.15 0.11 -1.25
C GLU A 177 6.17 -0.87 -1.81
N GLY A 178 5.72 -1.92 -2.50
CA GLY A 178 6.62 -2.93 -3.07
C GLY A 178 7.59 -2.33 -4.09
N PHE A 179 7.14 -1.39 -4.93
CA PHE A 179 8.03 -0.68 -5.85
C PHE A 179 9.06 0.21 -5.11
N LEU A 180 8.62 0.97 -4.11
CA LEU A 180 9.50 1.85 -3.34
C LEU A 180 10.51 1.10 -2.47
N GLN A 181 10.25 -0.15 -2.11
CA GLN A 181 11.24 -1.03 -1.45
C GLN A 181 12.39 -1.42 -2.38
N LEU A 182 12.15 -1.47 -3.70
CA LEU A 182 13.14 -1.88 -4.71
C LEU A 182 13.91 -0.70 -5.33
N LEU A 183 13.40 0.52 -5.20
CA LEU A 183 13.90 1.70 -5.90
C LEU A 183 15.22 2.27 -5.35
N GLY A 184 15.66 1.84 -4.16
CA GLY A 184 16.83 2.42 -3.48
C GLY A 184 16.57 3.86 -3.01
N ASP A 185 17.48 4.81 -3.31
CA ASP A 185 17.26 6.25 -3.05
C ASP A 185 16.42 6.88 -4.17
N PRO A 186 15.13 7.21 -3.93
CA PRO A 186 14.24 7.67 -4.98
C PRO A 186 14.41 9.16 -5.33
N ARG A 187 15.26 9.91 -4.60
CA ARG A 187 15.39 11.36 -4.81
C ARG A 187 15.94 11.69 -6.18
N GLY A 188 15.33 12.68 -6.83
CA GLY A 188 15.76 13.18 -8.13
C GLY A 188 15.56 12.21 -9.29
N GLN A 189 15.11 10.97 -9.02
CA GLN A 189 14.77 10.01 -10.05
C GLN A 189 13.43 10.38 -10.70
N GLU A 190 13.36 10.29 -12.02
CA GLU A 190 12.10 10.46 -12.74
C GLU A 190 11.28 9.17 -12.66
N LEU A 191 10.13 9.28 -12.00
CA LEU A 191 9.15 8.21 -11.85
C LEU A 191 7.88 8.56 -12.61
N THR A 192 7.14 7.54 -13.03
CA THR A 192 5.84 7.69 -13.66
C THR A 192 4.77 7.16 -12.72
N LEU A 193 3.85 8.04 -12.31
CA LEU A 193 2.64 7.68 -11.60
C LEU A 193 1.51 7.55 -12.62
N SER A 194 0.99 6.35 -12.84
CA SER A 194 -0.04 6.07 -13.84
C SER A 194 -1.34 5.57 -13.19
N VAL A 195 -2.48 5.85 -13.83
CA VAL A 195 -3.78 5.32 -13.43
C VAL A 195 -4.40 4.50 -14.54
N GLU A 196 -4.86 3.30 -14.19
CA GLU A 196 -5.54 2.37 -15.08
C GLU A 196 -6.88 1.94 -14.48
N MET A 197 -7.90 1.76 -15.33
CA MET A 197 -9.18 1.21 -14.91
C MET A 197 -9.19 -0.31 -15.03
N TRP A 198 -9.18 -0.98 -13.90
CA TRP A 198 -9.29 -2.43 -13.83
C TRP A 198 -10.76 -2.83 -13.67
N SER A 199 -11.11 -4.00 -14.22
CA SER A 199 -12.45 -4.58 -14.11
C SER A 199 -12.40 -5.94 -13.43
N LYS A 200 -13.25 -6.15 -12.43
CA LYS A 200 -13.50 -7.46 -11.82
C LYS A 200 -15.01 -7.71 -11.81
N GLY A 201 -15.47 -8.60 -12.68
CA GLY A 201 -16.91 -8.79 -12.94
C GLY A 201 -17.54 -7.50 -13.47
N THR A 202 -18.63 -7.05 -12.85
CA THR A 202 -19.32 -5.79 -13.20
C THR A 202 -18.69 -4.54 -12.59
N SER A 203 -17.74 -4.70 -11.65
CA SER A 203 -17.13 -3.58 -10.94
C SER A 203 -15.89 -3.07 -11.68
N LYS A 204 -15.83 -1.75 -11.91
CA LYS A 204 -14.65 -1.06 -12.44
C LYS A 204 -14.04 -0.18 -11.34
N PHE A 205 -12.73 -0.24 -11.18
CA PHE A 205 -12.02 0.53 -10.17
C PHE A 205 -10.65 1.00 -10.69
N PRO A 206 -10.19 2.20 -10.28
CA PRO A 206 -8.90 2.69 -10.67
C PRO A 206 -7.81 2.01 -9.84
N VAL A 207 -6.72 1.64 -10.51
CA VAL A 207 -5.49 1.15 -9.90
C VAL A 207 -4.39 2.10 -10.31
N VAL A 208 -3.69 2.63 -9.31
CA VAL A 208 -2.49 3.45 -9.54
C VAL A 208 -1.25 2.59 -9.41
N THR A 209 -0.31 2.82 -10.31
CA THR A 209 1.01 2.19 -10.30
C THR A 209 2.08 3.27 -10.33
N LEU A 210 3.21 3.00 -9.67
CA LEU A 210 4.40 3.82 -9.71
C LEU A 210 5.50 3.00 -10.38
N GLU A 211 6.16 3.58 -11.38
CA GLU A 211 7.14 2.90 -12.23
C GLU A 211 8.31 3.83 -12.57
N GLY A 212 9.42 3.27 -13.07
CA GLY A 212 10.58 4.03 -13.53
C GLY A 212 11.76 4.00 -12.55
N GLY A 213 12.65 4.97 -12.70
CA GLY A 213 13.88 5.05 -11.90
C GLY A 213 14.88 3.92 -12.13
N ASN A 214 16.01 4.03 -11.42
CA ASN A 214 17.05 3.02 -11.37
C ASN A 214 16.73 2.08 -10.21
N VAL A 215 16.04 0.98 -10.52
CA VAL A 215 15.82 -0.11 -9.55
C VAL A 215 17.18 -0.69 -9.20
N ILE A 216 17.55 -0.60 -7.92
CA ILE A 216 18.81 -1.16 -7.44
C ILE A 216 18.52 -2.62 -7.10
N VAL A 217 18.94 -3.53 -7.98
CA VAL A 217 19.04 -4.95 -7.63
C VAL A 217 20.42 -5.13 -7.01
N GLU A 218 20.48 -5.08 -5.68
CA GLU A 218 21.75 -4.91 -4.95
C GLU A 218 22.67 -6.14 -5.02
N THR A 219 22.16 -7.33 -5.37
CA THR A 219 22.99 -8.55 -5.43
C THR A 219 22.64 -9.46 -6.60
N ASP A 220 23.64 -10.23 -7.08
CA ASP A 220 23.41 -11.32 -8.04
C ASP A 220 22.38 -12.34 -7.51
N ALA A 221 22.27 -12.48 -6.19
CA ALA A 221 21.26 -13.31 -5.54
C ALA A 221 19.83 -12.78 -5.75
N ASP A 222 19.62 -11.47 -5.78
CA ASP A 222 18.32 -10.86 -6.05
C ASP A 222 17.91 -11.00 -7.52
N ILE A 223 18.87 -10.92 -8.45
CA ILE A 223 18.64 -11.22 -9.88
C ILE A 223 18.23 -12.69 -10.03
N LEU A 224 18.99 -13.60 -9.42
CA LEU A 224 18.67 -15.04 -9.45
C LEU A 224 17.29 -15.32 -8.83
N LYS A 225 16.93 -14.61 -7.77
CA LYS A 225 15.62 -14.72 -7.12
C LYS A 225 14.52 -14.25 -8.06
N ALA A 226 14.67 -13.08 -8.67
CA ALA A 226 13.71 -12.53 -9.62
C ALA A 226 13.53 -13.46 -10.84
N ASP A 227 14.63 -13.92 -11.44
CA ASP A 227 14.62 -14.83 -12.59
C ASP A 227 13.93 -16.16 -12.27
N ALA A 228 14.24 -16.73 -11.09
CA ALA A 228 13.61 -17.98 -10.65
C ALA A 228 12.09 -17.80 -10.43
N MET A 229 11.66 -16.68 -9.82
CA MET A 229 10.25 -16.37 -9.58
C MET A 229 9.47 -16.10 -10.88
N VAL A 230 10.07 -15.36 -11.82
CA VAL A 230 9.49 -15.10 -13.15
C VAL A 230 9.36 -16.41 -13.95
N THR A 231 10.38 -17.25 -13.91
CA THR A 231 10.39 -18.57 -14.58
C THR A 231 9.29 -19.48 -14.01
N LEU A 232 9.14 -19.50 -12.68
CA LEU A 232 8.07 -20.24 -12.01
C LEU A 232 6.69 -19.74 -12.44
N HIS A 233 6.48 -18.42 -12.47
CA HIS A 233 5.22 -17.82 -12.90
C HIS A 233 4.86 -18.20 -14.35
N LYS A 234 5.82 -18.11 -15.27
CA LYS A 234 5.65 -18.52 -16.68
C LYS A 234 5.22 -19.98 -16.81
N HIS A 235 5.87 -20.89 -16.06
CA HIS A 235 5.52 -22.31 -16.12
C HIS A 235 4.18 -22.64 -15.50
N LEU A 236 3.80 -21.94 -14.42
CA LEU A 236 2.46 -22.07 -13.83
C LEU A 236 1.35 -21.64 -14.78
N ALA A 237 1.57 -20.60 -15.58
CA ALA A 237 0.63 -20.20 -16.63
C ALA A 237 0.46 -21.26 -17.73
N SER A 238 1.45 -22.15 -17.91
CA SER A 238 1.44 -23.23 -18.90
C SER A 238 1.04 -24.61 -18.34
N VAL A 239 0.60 -24.69 -17.07
CA VAL A 239 0.45 -25.99 -16.38
C VAL A 239 -0.65 -26.88 -16.96
N GLU A 240 -1.58 -26.32 -17.73
CA GLU A 240 -2.66 -27.05 -18.42
C GLU A 240 -2.18 -27.80 -19.67
N SER A 241 -0.91 -27.64 -20.07
CA SER A 241 -0.30 -28.35 -21.21
C SER A 241 0.38 -29.66 -20.79
N GLU A 242 0.45 -30.64 -21.70
CA GLU A 242 1.14 -31.91 -21.45
C GLU A 242 2.60 -31.67 -21.03
N GLY A 243 2.99 -32.19 -19.85
CA GLY A 243 4.31 -31.99 -19.26
C GLY A 243 4.47 -30.71 -18.40
N GLY A 244 3.40 -29.94 -18.21
CA GLY A 244 3.38 -28.72 -17.38
C GLY A 244 3.80 -28.96 -15.92
N ASP A 245 3.38 -30.08 -15.32
CA ASP A 245 3.70 -30.39 -13.91
C ASP A 245 5.20 -30.61 -13.68
N ALA A 246 5.91 -31.25 -14.62
CA ALA A 246 7.35 -31.47 -14.52
C ALA A 246 8.15 -30.15 -14.61
N ARG A 247 7.72 -29.22 -15.49
CA ARG A 247 8.34 -27.89 -15.63
C ARG A 247 8.09 -27.03 -14.40
N VAL A 248 6.86 -27.05 -13.86
CA VAL A 248 6.53 -26.35 -12.62
C VAL A 248 7.33 -26.91 -11.44
N ARG A 249 7.48 -28.23 -11.31
CA ARG A 249 8.33 -28.84 -10.28
C ARG A 249 9.78 -28.36 -10.33
N LYS A 250 10.38 -28.35 -11.53
CA LYS A 250 11.76 -27.89 -11.70
C LYS A 250 11.92 -26.41 -11.36
N ALA A 251 11.04 -25.56 -11.89
CA ALA A 251 11.08 -24.13 -11.64
C ALA A 251 10.77 -23.79 -10.16
N PHE A 252 9.89 -24.55 -9.52
CA PHE A 252 9.56 -24.37 -8.10
C PHE A 252 10.75 -24.72 -7.22
N ALA A 253 11.45 -25.82 -7.49
CA ALA A 253 12.67 -26.18 -6.76
C ALA A 253 13.76 -25.10 -6.92
N GLN A 254 13.96 -24.57 -8.13
CA GLN A 254 14.90 -23.47 -8.38
C GLN A 254 14.53 -22.20 -7.61
N ALA A 255 13.23 -21.84 -7.57
CA ALA A 255 12.76 -20.72 -6.77
C ALA A 255 12.99 -20.94 -5.27
N LEU A 256 12.76 -22.15 -4.76
CA LEU A 256 13.05 -22.49 -3.37
C LEU A 256 14.54 -22.48 -3.04
N ASP A 257 15.41 -22.86 -3.98
CA ASP A 257 16.86 -22.85 -3.76
C ASP A 257 17.40 -21.45 -3.50
N VAL A 258 16.79 -20.43 -4.12
CA VAL A 258 17.16 -19.03 -3.93
C VAL A 258 16.39 -18.36 -2.79
N THR A 259 15.10 -18.66 -2.64
CA THR A 259 14.24 -18.01 -1.62
C THR A 259 14.34 -18.66 -0.24
N ASN A 260 14.66 -19.95 -0.19
CA ASN A 260 14.67 -20.78 1.02
C ASN A 260 15.85 -21.78 0.96
N PRO A 261 17.11 -21.29 1.01
CA PRO A 261 18.28 -22.16 0.97
C PRO A 261 18.23 -23.21 2.09
N GLY A 262 18.56 -24.46 1.75
CA GLY A 262 18.48 -25.60 2.67
C GLY A 262 17.07 -26.15 2.92
N TRP A 263 16.05 -25.76 2.14
CA TRP A 263 14.69 -26.29 2.30
C TRP A 263 14.59 -27.83 2.18
N ARG A 264 15.53 -28.46 1.46
CA ARG A 264 15.60 -29.92 1.32
C ARG A 264 15.94 -30.63 2.63
N ASP A 265 16.63 -29.93 3.52
CA ASP A 265 17.08 -30.47 4.81
C ASP A 265 16.01 -30.31 5.91
N ARG A 266 14.83 -29.75 5.57
CA ARG A 266 13.68 -29.53 6.47
C ARG A 266 12.57 -30.54 6.15
N PRO A 267 12.57 -31.74 6.77
CA PRO A 267 11.66 -32.83 6.38
C PRO A 267 10.18 -32.43 6.51
N GLU A 268 9.79 -31.75 7.58
CA GLU A 268 8.45 -31.18 7.76
C GLU A 268 8.02 -30.21 6.63
N PHE A 269 8.95 -29.43 6.09
CA PHE A 269 8.67 -28.51 4.98
C PHE A 269 8.45 -29.27 3.66
N VAL A 270 9.28 -30.28 3.41
CA VAL A 270 9.17 -31.16 2.24
C VAL A 270 7.87 -32.00 2.29
N GLU A 271 7.53 -32.53 3.46
CA GLU A 271 6.27 -33.24 3.72
C GLU A 271 5.06 -32.35 3.42
N ARG A 272 5.08 -31.09 3.86
CA ARG A 272 4.01 -30.13 3.59
C ARG A 272 3.86 -29.86 2.09
N ILE A 273 4.95 -29.71 1.34
CA ILE A 273 4.91 -29.54 -0.12
C ILE A 273 4.30 -30.79 -0.80
N LYS A 274 4.68 -31.99 -0.37
CA LYS A 274 4.11 -33.25 -0.89
C LYS A 274 2.61 -33.34 -0.61
N PHE A 275 2.19 -32.96 0.59
CA PHE A 275 0.79 -32.99 1.02
C PHE A 275 -0.09 -32.04 0.22
N ILE A 276 0.32 -30.78 0.05
CA ILE A 276 -0.48 -29.77 -0.67
C ILE A 276 -0.35 -29.86 -2.20
N GLY A 277 0.70 -30.50 -2.69
CA GLY A 277 1.03 -30.60 -4.10
C GLY A 277 1.82 -29.40 -4.62
N VAL A 278 2.73 -29.66 -5.56
CA VAL A 278 3.74 -28.69 -6.01
C VAL A 278 3.13 -27.47 -6.70
N VAL A 279 2.05 -27.64 -7.47
CA VAL A 279 1.36 -26.52 -8.13
C VAL A 279 0.72 -25.58 -7.10
N ALA A 280 0.08 -26.13 -6.07
CA ALA A 280 -0.52 -25.33 -5.00
C ALA A 280 0.54 -24.63 -4.15
N ALA A 281 1.62 -25.33 -3.83
CA ALA A 281 2.78 -24.76 -3.13
C ALA A 281 3.42 -23.61 -3.93
N ALA A 282 3.61 -23.80 -5.24
CA ALA A 282 4.18 -22.79 -6.13
C ALA A 282 3.29 -21.54 -6.25
N LYS A 283 1.96 -21.71 -6.33
CA LYS A 283 1.01 -20.59 -6.26
C LYS A 283 1.08 -19.87 -4.91
N GLY A 284 1.24 -20.62 -3.82
CA GLY A 284 1.45 -20.08 -2.47
C GLY A 284 2.70 -19.22 -2.38
N LEU A 285 3.84 -19.72 -2.88
CA LEU A 285 5.12 -19.03 -2.89
C LEU A 285 5.04 -17.69 -3.64
N LEU A 286 4.43 -17.67 -4.83
CA LEU A 286 4.25 -16.44 -5.62
C LEU A 286 3.27 -15.44 -5.00
N ALA A 287 2.25 -15.92 -4.26
CA ALA A 287 1.22 -15.08 -3.69
C ALA A 287 1.63 -14.38 -2.39
N ARG A 288 2.69 -14.84 -1.72
CA ARG A 288 2.99 -14.40 -0.35
C ARG A 288 4.44 -14.02 -0.06
N ASN A 289 5.41 -14.31 -0.91
CA ASN A 289 6.85 -14.22 -0.54
C ASN A 289 7.22 -15.01 0.75
N GLU A 290 6.32 -15.83 1.30
CA GLU A 290 6.49 -16.72 2.44
C GLU A 290 5.55 -17.93 2.29
N LEU A 291 6.01 -19.14 2.65
CA LEU A 291 5.27 -20.42 2.60
C LEU A 291 4.88 -20.93 4.00
#